data_AF-A0A2Z4W921-F1
#
_entry.id   AF-A0A2Z4W921-F1
#
_cell.length_a   1.000
_cell.length_b   1.000
_cell.length_c   1.000
_cell.angle_alpha   90.00
_cell.angle_beta   90.00
_cell.angle_gamma   90.00
#
_symmetry.space_group_name_H-M   'P 1'
#
loop_
_entity.id
_entity.type
_entity.pdbx_description
1 polymer ?
#
loop_
_entity_poly.entity_id
_entity_poly.type
_entity_poly.pdbx_seq_one_letter_code
_entity_poly.pdbx_strand_id
1 'polypeptide(L)'
;MFKKSNKILSLFLAGSLATISALSTIETVKADEIDWNVVYRNAYDSVINVKKYKNQVSINEARENIAKLTPGWMKAYREEFSKQVDTSQQYLFEQFYSLICYRGELFKSISQENINKARQYINEFKTYGGNTPYISTWSSVLDVFQQTNMKKANESIELAKQYRDYANIENAKQKVSNLLKVEANECVKVYAQELENQLIEFLNTLSSNEVGAIYIIKCLEQFTVDHKFYDNKEMIQKTIKIGDDLVYQLENKRMKKELSDKLEIGKKQFNHVFKK
;
A
#
# COMPACT_ATOMS: atom_id res chain seq x y z
N MET A 1 -41.75 -10.49 18.23
CA MET A 1 -40.80 -10.01 19.26
C MET A 1 -39.51 -10.79 19.03
N PHE A 2 -38.30 -10.24 18.94
CA PHE A 2 -37.73 -9.03 19.58
C PHE A 2 -37.27 -7.94 18.59
N LYS A 3 -36.65 -6.87 19.11
CA LYS A 3 -36.38 -5.57 18.44
C LYS A 3 -35.04 -4.99 18.97
N LYS A 4 -34.37 -4.11 18.18
CA LYS A 4 -33.15 -3.30 18.49
C LYS A 4 -31.82 -4.09 18.55
N SER A 5 -30.61 -3.53 18.31
CA SER A 5 -30.05 -2.30 17.65
C SER A 5 -28.50 -2.44 17.62
N ASN A 6 -27.63 -1.72 16.89
CA ASN A 6 -27.62 -0.45 16.11
C ASN A 6 -27.13 -0.72 14.65
N LYS A 7 -26.90 0.20 13.69
CA LYS A 7 -26.58 1.66 13.58
C LYS A 7 -25.12 2.12 13.83
N ILE A 8 -24.27 1.97 12.81
CA ILE A 8 -23.16 2.88 12.41
C ILE A 8 -23.23 2.92 10.86
N LEU A 9 -23.77 3.96 10.21
CA LEU A 9 -23.16 5.26 9.88
C LEU A 9 -22.12 5.20 8.75
N SER A 10 -22.59 5.07 7.50
CA SER A 10 -21.83 5.35 6.28
C SER A 10 -22.73 5.92 5.17
N LEU A 11 -23.48 6.99 5.49
CA LEU A 11 -23.94 7.90 4.44
C LEU A 11 -22.71 8.65 3.90
N PHE A 12 -22.31 8.39 2.66
CA PHE A 12 -21.96 9.46 1.72
C PHE A 12 -22.11 8.96 0.27
N LEU A 13 -23.14 9.48 -0.40
CA LEU A 13 -23.32 9.53 -1.86
C LEU A 13 -23.24 8.22 -2.66
N ALA A 14 -24.34 7.47 -2.63
CA ALA A 14 -24.89 6.96 -3.88
C ALA A 14 -25.55 8.14 -4.63
N GLY A 15 -25.31 8.32 -5.94
CA GLY A 15 -26.09 9.29 -6.73
C GLY A 15 -25.46 9.95 -7.96
N SER A 16 -25.00 9.18 -8.96
CA SER A 16 -24.99 9.63 -10.38
C SER A 16 -24.68 8.49 -11.37
N LEU A 17 -25.27 7.31 -11.18
CA LEU A 17 -25.09 6.17 -12.09
C LEU A 17 -26.24 6.10 -13.12
N ALA A 18 -26.32 7.10 -13.99
CA ALA A 18 -27.03 7.07 -15.29
C ALA A 18 -26.97 8.44 -16.00
N THR A 19 -26.31 8.51 -17.15
CA THR A 19 -26.92 9.01 -18.41
C THR A 19 -26.02 8.74 -19.65
N ILE A 20 -26.50 7.82 -20.49
CA ILE A 20 -26.50 7.90 -21.97
C ILE A 20 -25.14 8.05 -22.68
N SER A 21 -24.64 6.90 -23.16
CA SER A 21 -23.84 6.84 -24.39
C SER A 21 -24.70 7.16 -25.61
N ALA A 22 -24.78 8.43 -26.00
CA ALA A 22 -25.38 8.82 -27.28
C ALA A 22 -24.31 8.79 -28.37
N LEU A 23 -24.50 7.98 -29.41
CA LEU A 23 -23.84 8.26 -30.68
C LEU A 23 -24.37 9.60 -31.18
N SER A 24 -23.49 10.57 -31.40
CA SER A 24 -23.86 11.84 -31.99
C SER A 24 -24.12 11.68 -33.49
N THR A 25 -25.34 11.30 -33.86
CA THR A 25 -25.91 11.80 -35.12
C THR A 25 -25.88 13.32 -35.06
N ILE A 26 -25.25 13.94 -36.05
CA ILE A 26 -25.12 15.40 -36.11
C ILE A 26 -26.46 16.00 -36.51
N GLU A 27 -27.35 16.19 -35.52
CA GLU A 27 -28.47 17.11 -35.69
C GLU A 27 -27.92 18.53 -35.70
N THR A 28 -28.19 19.26 -36.79
CA THR A 28 -27.81 20.66 -36.94
C THR A 28 -28.67 21.54 -36.04
N VAL A 29 -28.25 21.67 -34.78
CA VAL A 29 -28.81 22.66 -33.84
C VAL A 29 -28.63 24.06 -34.45
N LYS A 30 -29.74 24.80 -34.58
CA LYS A 30 -29.71 26.19 -35.06
C LYS A 30 -28.91 27.05 -34.07
N ALA A 31 -28.07 27.94 -34.58
CA ALA A 31 -27.02 28.61 -33.79
C ALA A 31 -27.51 29.65 -32.77
N ASP A 32 -28.82 29.90 -32.67
CA ASP A 32 -29.39 31.08 -32.00
C ASP A 32 -29.85 30.87 -30.53
N GLU A 33 -29.70 29.68 -29.94
CA GLU A 33 -30.16 29.38 -28.57
C GLU A 33 -29.08 28.87 -27.58
N ILE A 34 -27.78 29.12 -27.85
CA ILE A 34 -26.72 28.79 -26.88
C ILE A 34 -26.51 29.94 -25.89
N ASP A 35 -26.92 29.77 -24.63
CA ASP A 35 -26.54 30.69 -23.54
C ASP A 35 -25.06 30.50 -23.16
N TRP A 36 -24.22 31.30 -23.81
CA TRP A 36 -22.79 31.35 -23.57
C TRP A 36 -22.38 31.72 -22.14
N ASN A 37 -23.24 32.37 -21.35
CA ASN A 37 -22.97 32.61 -19.93
C ASN A 37 -23.06 31.32 -19.11
N VAL A 38 -24.00 30.42 -19.45
CA VAL A 38 -24.10 29.10 -18.84
C VAL A 38 -22.92 28.22 -19.25
N VAL A 39 -22.52 28.22 -20.52
CA VAL A 39 -21.34 27.47 -20.98
C VAL A 39 -20.07 27.95 -20.25
N TYR A 40 -19.87 29.27 -20.14
CA TYR A 40 -18.76 29.85 -19.39
C TYR A 40 -18.80 29.47 -17.90
N ARG A 41 -19.97 29.60 -17.25
CA ARG A 41 -20.15 29.27 -15.83
C ARG A 41 -19.83 27.81 -15.54
N ASN A 42 -20.34 26.88 -16.36
CA ASN A 42 -20.07 25.46 -16.20
C ASN A 42 -18.57 25.14 -16.30
N ALA A 43 -17.86 25.75 -17.26
CA ALA A 43 -16.41 25.60 -17.36
C ALA A 43 -15.66 26.18 -16.14
N TYR A 44 -16.06 27.37 -15.69
CA TYR A 44 -15.48 28.02 -14.50
C TYR A 44 -15.71 27.18 -13.22
N ASP A 45 -16.94 26.73 -12.96
CA ASP A 45 -17.30 25.96 -11.78
C ASP A 45 -16.57 24.60 -11.76
N SER A 46 -16.40 23.94 -12.92
CA SER A 46 -15.59 22.72 -13.03
C SER A 46 -14.10 22.99 -12.73
N VAL A 47 -13.52 24.13 -13.15
CA VAL A 47 -12.14 24.53 -12.78
C VAL A 47 -12.00 24.80 -11.27
N ILE A 48 -13.02 25.39 -10.64
CA ILE A 48 -13.05 25.54 -9.18
C ILE A 48 -13.15 24.16 -8.49
N ASN A 49 -13.94 23.24 -9.01
CA ASN A 49 -14.01 21.87 -8.54
C ASN A 49 -12.66 21.13 -8.67
N VAL A 50 -11.90 21.33 -9.75
CA VAL A 50 -10.53 20.79 -9.88
C VAL A 50 -9.62 21.31 -8.77
N LYS A 51 -9.63 22.61 -8.48
CA LYS A 51 -8.82 23.20 -7.40
C LYS A 51 -9.21 22.68 -6.02
N LYS A 52 -10.50 22.38 -5.81
CA LYS A 52 -11.07 21.88 -4.56
C LYS A 52 -10.79 20.39 -4.33
N TYR A 53 -11.06 19.54 -5.33
CA TYR A 53 -11.04 18.09 -5.19
C TYR A 53 -9.74 17.42 -5.68
N LYS A 54 -8.99 18.08 -6.57
CA LYS A 54 -7.64 17.68 -7.03
C LYS A 54 -7.52 16.20 -7.42
N ASN A 55 -8.49 15.69 -8.18
CA ASN A 55 -8.53 14.29 -8.61
C ASN A 55 -8.86 14.16 -10.11
N GLN A 56 -8.61 12.97 -10.69
CA GLN A 56 -8.77 12.79 -12.13
C GLN A 56 -10.22 12.98 -12.62
N VAL A 57 -11.22 12.63 -11.79
CA VAL A 57 -12.65 12.80 -12.13
C VAL A 57 -12.97 14.27 -12.39
N SER A 58 -12.62 15.15 -11.45
CA SER A 58 -12.82 16.60 -11.60
C SER A 58 -12.05 17.18 -12.80
N ILE A 59 -10.84 16.66 -13.08
CA ILE A 59 -10.02 17.08 -14.22
C ILE A 59 -10.68 16.72 -15.56
N ASN A 60 -11.28 15.53 -15.66
CA ASN A 60 -11.98 15.10 -16.87
C ASN A 60 -13.24 15.95 -17.12
N GLU A 61 -14.06 16.15 -16.08
CA GLU A 61 -15.24 17.02 -16.13
C GLU A 61 -14.89 18.45 -16.57
N ALA A 62 -13.82 19.02 -16.02
CA ALA A 62 -13.34 20.34 -16.41
C ALA A 62 -12.87 20.36 -17.88
N ARG A 63 -12.12 19.36 -18.35
CA ARG A 63 -11.71 19.26 -19.76
C ARG A 63 -12.90 19.20 -20.71
N GLU A 64 -13.93 18.42 -20.37
CA GLU A 64 -15.16 18.33 -21.17
C GLU A 64 -15.92 19.67 -21.23
N ASN A 65 -16.03 20.39 -20.12
CA ASN A 65 -16.71 21.68 -20.10
C ASN A 65 -15.88 22.82 -20.75
N ILE A 66 -14.55 22.80 -20.60
CA ILE A 66 -13.65 23.74 -21.28
C ILE A 66 -13.67 23.53 -22.81
N ALA A 67 -13.78 22.28 -23.29
CA ALA A 67 -13.88 21.99 -24.72
C ALA A 67 -15.12 22.61 -25.40
N LYS A 68 -16.19 22.88 -24.63
CA LYS A 68 -17.43 23.54 -25.12
C LYS A 68 -17.26 25.05 -25.33
N LEU A 69 -16.16 25.66 -24.88
CA LEU A 69 -15.83 27.08 -25.10
C LEU A 69 -15.31 27.30 -26.53
N THR A 70 -16.14 27.01 -27.54
CA THR A 70 -15.75 27.04 -28.96
C THR A 70 -15.62 28.43 -29.60
N PRO A 71 -16.37 29.50 -29.21
CA PRO A 71 -16.28 30.80 -29.86
C PRO A 71 -14.89 31.43 -29.82
N GLY A 72 -14.52 32.15 -30.89
CA GLY A 72 -13.20 32.80 -30.98
C GLY A 72 -12.91 33.79 -29.83
N TRP A 73 -13.92 34.52 -29.38
CA TRP A 73 -13.82 35.45 -28.26
C TRP A 73 -13.65 34.75 -26.89
N MET A 74 -14.01 33.46 -26.78
CA MET A 74 -13.77 32.65 -25.58
C MET A 74 -12.37 32.04 -25.50
N LYS A 75 -11.55 32.15 -26.56
CA LYS A 75 -10.25 31.48 -26.68
C LYS A 75 -9.34 31.70 -25.46
N ALA A 76 -9.23 32.93 -24.99
CA ALA A 76 -8.38 33.27 -23.83
C ALA A 76 -8.84 32.59 -22.54
N TYR A 77 -10.16 32.52 -22.29
CA TYR A 77 -10.70 31.81 -21.12
C TYR A 77 -10.46 30.30 -21.22
N ARG A 78 -10.65 29.72 -22.41
CA ARG A 78 -10.36 28.30 -22.66
C ARG A 78 -8.90 27.97 -22.37
N GLU A 79 -7.97 28.80 -22.83
CA GLU A 79 -6.52 28.60 -22.62
C GLU A 79 -6.12 28.74 -21.14
N GLU A 80 -6.62 29.76 -20.45
CA GLU A 80 -6.32 29.97 -19.01
C GLU A 80 -6.96 28.89 -18.13
N PHE A 81 -8.19 28.44 -18.44
CA PHE A 81 -8.84 27.33 -17.74
C PHE A 81 -8.10 26.01 -17.97
N SER A 82 -7.70 25.69 -19.21
CA SER A 82 -6.88 24.51 -19.51
C SER A 82 -5.58 24.51 -18.69
N LYS A 83 -4.85 25.63 -18.65
CA LYS A 83 -3.61 25.78 -17.87
C LYS A 83 -3.80 25.46 -16.38
N GLN A 84 -4.91 25.90 -15.78
CA GLN A 84 -5.22 25.63 -14.37
C GLN A 84 -5.57 24.14 -14.12
N VAL A 85 -6.25 23.50 -15.08
CA VAL A 85 -6.53 22.05 -15.03
C VAL A 85 -5.25 21.24 -15.22
N ASP A 86 -4.41 21.61 -16.18
CA ASP A 86 -3.15 20.91 -16.47
C ASP A 86 -2.13 21.06 -15.33
N THR A 87 -2.11 22.19 -14.62
CA THR A 87 -1.35 22.33 -13.37
C THR A 87 -1.77 21.29 -12.32
N SER A 88 -3.07 20.97 -12.26
CA SER A 88 -3.60 19.98 -11.31
C SER A 88 -3.35 18.55 -11.79
N GLN A 89 -3.40 18.29 -13.10
CA GLN A 89 -2.99 17.01 -13.70
C GLN A 89 -1.50 16.73 -13.47
N GLN A 90 -0.65 17.74 -13.66
CA GLN A 90 0.79 17.66 -13.47
C GLN A 90 1.13 17.26 -12.02
N TYR A 91 0.46 17.86 -11.03
CA TYR A 91 0.60 17.47 -9.63
C TYR A 91 0.29 15.98 -9.40
N LEU A 92 -0.78 15.45 -10.01
CA LEU A 92 -1.10 14.01 -9.89
C LEU A 92 -0.03 13.12 -10.53
N PHE A 93 0.52 13.51 -11.68
CA PHE A 93 1.65 12.80 -12.28
C PHE A 93 2.89 12.85 -11.38
N GLU A 94 3.19 13.98 -10.76
CA GLU A 94 4.31 14.11 -9.81
C GLU A 94 4.11 13.21 -8.57
N GLN A 95 2.89 13.14 -8.02
CA GLN A 95 2.60 12.20 -6.92
C GLN A 95 2.83 10.75 -7.36
N PHE A 96 2.33 10.34 -8.53
CA PHE A 96 2.56 9.00 -9.09
C PHE A 96 4.05 8.72 -9.30
N TYR A 97 4.78 9.62 -9.96
CA TYR A 97 6.21 9.43 -10.24
C TYR A 97 7.05 9.38 -8.95
N SER A 98 6.70 10.16 -7.92
CA SER A 98 7.39 10.12 -6.62
C SER A 98 7.35 8.75 -5.92
N LEU A 99 6.39 7.87 -6.28
CA LEU A 99 6.29 6.51 -5.76
C LEU A 99 7.26 5.53 -6.44
N ILE A 100 7.73 5.84 -7.66
CA ILE A 100 8.47 4.91 -8.53
C ILE A 100 9.87 5.40 -8.96
N CYS A 101 10.13 6.72 -8.93
CA CYS A 101 11.41 7.31 -9.32
C CYS A 101 11.79 8.54 -8.49
N TYR A 102 13.07 8.89 -8.53
CA TYR A 102 13.61 10.16 -8.03
C TYR A 102 14.54 10.76 -9.09
N ARG A 103 14.35 12.05 -9.42
CA ARG A 103 15.12 12.77 -10.47
C ARG A 103 15.16 12.04 -11.84
N GLY A 104 14.11 11.29 -12.17
CA GLY A 104 14.02 10.51 -13.42
C GLY A 104 14.59 9.10 -13.35
N GLU A 105 15.30 8.74 -12.28
CA GLU A 105 15.81 7.37 -12.07
C GLU A 105 14.80 6.52 -11.31
N LEU A 106 14.40 5.38 -11.89
CA LEU A 106 13.54 4.40 -11.20
C LEU A 106 14.24 3.87 -9.95
N PHE A 107 13.48 3.69 -8.87
CA PHE A 107 13.98 3.01 -7.68
C PHE A 107 14.37 1.56 -8.00
N LYS A 108 15.28 0.97 -7.21
CA LYS A 108 15.64 -0.46 -7.33
C LYS A 108 14.62 -1.40 -6.70
N SER A 109 13.81 -0.89 -5.77
CA SER A 109 12.66 -1.59 -5.18
C SER A 109 11.80 -0.61 -4.39
N ILE A 110 10.49 -0.88 -4.32
CA ILE A 110 9.51 -0.09 -3.57
C ILE A 110 8.64 -1.01 -2.71
N SER A 111 7.97 -0.45 -1.70
CA SER A 111 7.06 -1.19 -0.82
C SER A 111 5.81 -1.67 -1.57
N GLN A 112 5.14 -2.71 -1.06
CA GLN A 112 3.85 -3.14 -1.60
C GLN A 112 2.79 -2.02 -1.53
N GLU A 113 2.84 -1.22 -0.47
CA GLU A 113 1.97 -0.06 -0.29
C GLU A 113 2.15 0.97 -1.41
N ASN A 114 3.39 1.26 -1.81
CA ASN A 114 3.67 2.16 -2.94
C ASN A 114 3.20 1.56 -4.27
N ILE A 115 3.32 0.24 -4.48
CA ILE A 115 2.76 -0.45 -5.66
C ILE A 115 1.24 -0.29 -5.70
N ASN A 116 0.54 -0.52 -4.58
CA ASN A 116 -0.91 -0.39 -4.50
C ASN A 116 -1.34 1.06 -4.82
N LYS A 117 -0.75 2.06 -4.16
CA LYS A 117 -1.02 3.49 -4.41
C LYS A 117 -0.73 3.88 -5.87
N ALA A 118 0.37 3.39 -6.44
CA ALA A 118 0.71 3.67 -7.84
C ALA A 118 -0.30 3.01 -8.82
N ARG A 119 -0.84 1.82 -8.51
CA ARG A 119 -1.92 1.21 -9.30
C ARG A 119 -3.25 1.96 -9.15
N GLN A 120 -3.54 2.55 -7.99
CA GLN A 120 -4.72 3.41 -7.80
C GLN A 120 -4.62 4.64 -8.74
N TYR A 121 -3.47 5.34 -8.77
CA TYR A 121 -3.22 6.41 -9.75
C TYR A 121 -3.37 5.96 -11.21
N ILE A 122 -2.79 4.81 -11.60
CA ILE A 122 -2.96 4.29 -12.96
C ILE A 122 -4.44 4.03 -13.29
N ASN A 123 -5.22 3.51 -12.34
CA ASN A 123 -6.64 3.26 -12.54
C ASN A 123 -7.46 4.54 -12.66
N GLU A 124 -7.12 5.60 -11.91
CA GLU A 124 -7.66 6.94 -12.14
C GLU A 124 -7.27 7.45 -13.53
N PHE A 125 -5.98 7.42 -13.89
CA PHE A 125 -5.48 7.95 -15.17
C PHE A 125 -6.09 7.27 -16.40
N LYS A 126 -6.45 5.98 -16.32
CA LYS A 126 -7.19 5.24 -17.37
C LYS A 126 -8.52 5.90 -17.76
N THR A 127 -9.15 6.66 -16.87
CA THR A 127 -10.43 7.34 -17.17
C THR A 127 -10.30 8.44 -18.21
N TYR A 128 -9.08 8.92 -18.49
CA TYR A 128 -8.81 9.92 -19.52
C TYR A 128 -8.15 9.27 -20.75
N GLY A 129 -8.86 9.29 -21.89
CA GLY A 129 -8.39 8.64 -23.12
C GLY A 129 -7.00 9.08 -23.60
N GLY A 130 -6.60 10.34 -23.35
CA GLY A 130 -5.27 10.83 -23.69
C GLY A 130 -4.12 10.17 -22.93
N ASN A 131 -4.40 9.48 -21.81
CA ASN A 131 -3.40 8.73 -21.06
C ASN A 131 -3.17 7.30 -21.59
N THR A 132 -4.04 6.79 -22.46
CA THR A 132 -4.02 5.40 -22.98
C THR A 132 -2.63 4.91 -23.41
N PRO A 133 -1.80 5.70 -24.15
CA PRO A 133 -0.48 5.26 -24.58
C PRO A 133 0.50 4.95 -23.43
N TYR A 134 0.30 5.53 -22.24
CA TYR A 134 1.22 5.41 -21.10
C TYR A 134 0.81 4.34 -20.09
N ILE A 135 -0.47 3.93 -20.08
CA ILE A 135 -1.04 3.00 -19.08
C ILE A 135 -0.29 1.66 -19.07
N SER A 136 0.07 1.12 -20.23
CA SER A 136 0.82 -0.13 -20.36
C SER A 136 2.24 0.00 -19.80
N THR A 137 2.95 1.08 -20.15
CA THR A 137 4.30 1.41 -19.66
C THR A 137 4.35 1.59 -18.15
N TRP A 138 3.39 2.31 -17.57
CA TRP A 138 3.30 2.46 -16.11
C TRP A 138 2.97 1.14 -15.41
N SER A 139 2.09 0.33 -16.00
CA SER A 139 1.71 -0.98 -15.44
C SER A 139 2.90 -1.94 -15.43
N SER A 140 3.68 -2.02 -16.52
CA SER A 140 4.83 -2.93 -16.62
C SER A 140 5.97 -2.56 -15.67
N VAL A 141 6.20 -1.27 -15.42
CA VAL A 141 7.14 -0.81 -14.38
C VAL A 141 6.71 -1.30 -12.98
N LEU A 142 5.42 -1.22 -12.65
CA LEU A 142 4.91 -1.76 -11.40
C LEU A 142 4.94 -3.29 -11.33
N ASP A 143 4.81 -3.99 -12.45
CA ASP A 143 4.95 -5.44 -12.51
C ASP A 143 6.41 -5.87 -12.21
N VAL A 144 7.42 -5.14 -12.66
CA VAL A 144 8.84 -5.40 -12.31
C VAL A 144 9.08 -5.23 -10.79
N PHE A 145 8.51 -4.19 -10.18
CA PHE A 145 8.56 -4.03 -8.73
C PHE A 145 7.83 -5.14 -7.98
N GLN A 146 6.68 -5.57 -8.49
CA GLN A 146 5.89 -6.66 -7.91
C GLN A 146 6.64 -7.99 -7.96
N GLN A 147 7.23 -8.34 -9.11
CA GLN A 147 8.08 -9.52 -9.28
C GLN A 147 9.31 -9.48 -8.38
N THR A 148 9.91 -8.31 -8.19
CA THR A 148 11.04 -8.13 -7.25
C THR A 148 10.63 -8.43 -5.81
N ASN A 149 9.44 -8.01 -5.39
CA ASN A 149 8.92 -8.32 -4.04
C ASN A 149 8.55 -9.80 -3.88
N MET A 150 7.95 -10.42 -4.91
CA MET A 150 7.68 -11.87 -4.97
C MET A 150 8.97 -12.68 -4.83
N LYS A 151 10.00 -12.37 -5.62
CA LYS A 151 11.32 -13.02 -5.56
C LYS A 151 11.94 -12.92 -4.17
N LYS A 152 11.97 -11.72 -3.57
CA LYS A 152 12.53 -11.50 -2.22
C LYS A 152 11.76 -12.26 -1.14
N ALA A 153 10.44 -12.42 -1.26
CA ALA A 153 9.65 -13.23 -0.35
C ALA A 153 10.01 -14.72 -0.45
N ASN A 154 10.07 -15.26 -1.67
CA ASN A 154 10.48 -16.65 -1.91
C ASN A 154 11.91 -16.92 -1.40
N GLU A 155 12.87 -16.05 -1.75
CA GLU A 155 14.26 -16.14 -1.25
C GLU A 155 14.33 -16.12 0.28
N SER A 156 13.52 -15.29 0.96
CA SER A 156 13.49 -15.26 2.42
C SER A 156 12.93 -16.54 3.05
N ILE A 157 11.97 -17.21 2.41
CA ILE A 157 11.47 -18.53 2.85
C ILE A 157 12.58 -19.59 2.71
N GLU A 158 13.31 -19.61 1.60
CA GLU A 158 14.41 -20.57 1.42
C GLU A 158 15.56 -20.35 2.41
N LEU A 159 15.90 -19.10 2.72
CA LEU A 159 16.88 -18.78 3.76
C LEU A 159 16.37 -19.19 5.17
N ALA A 160 15.08 -19.04 5.44
CA ALA A 160 14.47 -19.52 6.69
C ALA A 160 14.51 -21.06 6.80
N LYS A 161 14.16 -21.77 5.73
CA LYS A 161 14.28 -23.24 5.62
C LYS A 161 15.74 -23.70 5.80
N GLN A 162 16.70 -23.01 5.18
CA GLN A 162 18.12 -23.36 5.20
C GLN A 162 18.75 -23.16 6.58
N TYR A 163 18.53 -22.01 7.21
CA TYR A 163 19.24 -21.64 8.44
C TYR A 163 18.46 -21.95 9.72
N ARG A 164 17.12 -22.00 9.66
CA ARG A 164 16.21 -22.23 10.80
C ARG A 164 16.58 -21.40 12.04
N ASP A 165 16.95 -20.14 11.81
CA ASP A 165 17.24 -19.13 12.83
C ASP A 165 16.12 -18.09 12.91
N TYR A 166 16.00 -17.37 14.03
CA TYR A 166 14.89 -16.46 14.27
C TYR A 166 14.92 -15.28 13.29
N ALA A 167 16.11 -14.75 13.01
CA ALA A 167 16.29 -13.63 12.09
C ALA A 167 15.75 -13.93 10.68
N ASN A 168 16.07 -15.09 10.10
CA ASN A 168 15.56 -15.46 8.77
C ASN A 168 14.06 -15.81 8.82
N ILE A 169 13.57 -16.45 9.88
CA ILE A 169 12.16 -16.78 10.06
C ILE A 169 11.28 -15.53 10.13
N GLU A 170 11.63 -14.53 10.94
CA GLU A 170 10.85 -13.29 11.03
C GLU A 170 10.98 -12.42 9.77
N ASN A 171 12.14 -12.42 9.10
CA ASN A 171 12.27 -11.79 7.78
C ASN A 171 11.31 -12.43 6.76
N ALA A 172 11.23 -13.77 6.70
CA ALA A 172 10.30 -14.48 5.83
C ALA A 172 8.83 -14.10 6.12
N LYS A 173 8.42 -14.17 7.39
CA LYS A 173 7.08 -13.72 7.84
C LYS A 173 6.81 -12.28 7.41
N GLN A 174 7.77 -11.37 7.57
CA GLN A 174 7.61 -9.97 7.20
C GLN A 174 7.48 -9.78 5.68
N LYS A 175 8.25 -10.50 4.85
CA LYS A 175 8.14 -10.39 3.37
C LYS A 175 6.82 -10.95 2.87
N VAL A 176 6.43 -12.13 3.33
CA VAL A 176 5.14 -12.77 2.97
C VAL A 176 3.96 -11.90 3.42
N SER A 177 3.94 -11.46 4.69
CA SER A 177 2.89 -10.58 5.22
C SER A 177 2.79 -9.24 4.46
N ASN A 178 3.90 -8.71 3.94
CA ASN A 178 3.85 -7.53 3.09
C ASN A 178 3.34 -7.83 1.67
N LEU A 179 3.61 -9.01 1.12
CA LEU A 179 3.12 -9.43 -0.20
C LEU A 179 1.61 -9.75 -0.17
N LEU A 180 1.08 -10.31 0.92
CA LEU A 180 -0.35 -10.56 1.12
C LEU A 180 -1.22 -9.28 1.10
N LYS A 181 -0.60 -8.09 1.17
CA LYS A 181 -1.29 -6.79 1.09
C LYS A 181 -1.63 -6.37 -0.36
N VAL A 182 -1.44 -7.23 -1.36
CA VAL A 182 -1.76 -6.92 -2.77
C VAL A 182 -3.26 -6.74 -2.98
N GLU A 183 -3.67 -5.56 -3.44
CA GLU A 183 -5.10 -5.23 -3.65
C GLU A 183 -5.63 -5.71 -5.01
N ALA A 184 -4.89 -5.46 -6.10
CA ALA A 184 -5.47 -5.39 -7.45
C ALA A 184 -5.03 -6.49 -8.45
N ASN A 185 -4.06 -7.33 -8.12
CA ASN A 185 -3.57 -8.39 -9.03
C ASN A 185 -3.83 -9.78 -8.42
N GLU A 186 -4.79 -10.50 -8.98
CA GLU A 186 -5.27 -11.77 -8.42
C GLU A 186 -4.22 -12.89 -8.51
N CYS A 187 -3.49 -13.00 -9.61
CA CYS A 187 -2.40 -13.98 -9.75
C CYS A 187 -1.32 -13.78 -8.68
N VAL A 188 -1.04 -12.53 -8.31
CA VAL A 188 -0.07 -12.22 -7.25
C VAL A 188 -0.63 -12.52 -5.87
N LYS A 189 -1.94 -12.34 -5.63
CA LYS A 189 -2.58 -12.79 -4.36
C LYS A 189 -2.50 -14.30 -4.19
N VAL A 190 -2.83 -15.07 -5.24
CA VAL A 190 -2.73 -16.53 -5.24
C VAL A 190 -1.30 -16.96 -4.91
N TYR A 191 -0.30 -16.39 -5.59
CA TYR A 191 1.11 -16.66 -5.30
C TYR A 191 1.54 -16.24 -3.89
N ALA A 192 1.01 -15.12 -3.36
CA ALA A 192 1.26 -14.71 -1.98
C ALA A 192 0.71 -15.72 -0.96
N GLN A 193 -0.48 -16.29 -1.24
CA GLN A 193 -1.09 -17.35 -0.44
C GLN A 193 -0.30 -18.67 -0.53
N GLU A 194 0.20 -19.02 -1.71
CA GLU A 194 1.09 -20.18 -1.90
C GLU A 194 2.37 -20.04 -1.05
N LEU A 195 2.98 -18.85 -1.04
CA LEU A 195 4.15 -18.56 -0.19
C LEU A 195 3.80 -18.56 1.31
N GLU A 196 2.62 -18.10 1.71
CA GLU A 196 2.15 -18.21 3.10
C GLU A 196 1.97 -19.67 3.52
N ASN A 197 1.33 -20.48 2.68
CA ASN A 197 1.14 -21.91 2.94
C ASN A 197 2.48 -22.63 3.09
N GLN A 198 3.44 -22.39 2.18
CA GLN A 198 4.80 -22.94 2.27
C GLN A 198 5.54 -22.49 3.54
N LEU A 199 5.34 -21.25 3.99
CA LEU A 199 5.91 -20.75 5.23
C LEU A 199 5.28 -21.43 6.46
N ILE A 200 3.95 -21.61 6.47
CA ILE A 200 3.22 -22.32 7.53
C ILE A 200 3.67 -23.80 7.59
N GLU A 201 3.74 -24.48 6.45
CA GLU A 201 4.24 -25.86 6.35
C GLU A 201 5.65 -25.98 6.92
N PHE A 202 6.57 -25.08 6.52
CA PHE A 202 7.92 -25.05 7.08
C PHE A 202 7.93 -24.79 8.61
N LEU A 203 7.14 -23.83 9.10
CA LEU A 203 7.04 -23.54 10.54
C LEU A 203 6.53 -24.75 11.35
N ASN A 204 5.67 -25.58 10.76
CA ASN A 204 5.21 -26.84 11.36
C ASN A 204 6.29 -27.95 11.39
N THR A 205 7.41 -27.80 10.68
CA THR A 205 8.59 -28.69 10.76
C THR A 205 9.61 -28.29 11.83
N LEU A 206 9.34 -27.22 12.58
CA LEU A 206 10.20 -26.78 13.69
C LEU A 206 9.96 -27.67 14.91
N SER A 207 11.06 -28.05 15.58
CA SER A 207 11.00 -28.76 16.86
C SER A 207 10.39 -27.87 17.95
N SER A 208 9.81 -28.48 19.00
CA SER A 208 9.29 -27.75 20.16
C SER A 208 10.33 -26.82 20.79
N ASN A 209 11.62 -27.17 20.72
CA ASN A 209 12.72 -26.34 21.24
C ASN A 209 12.98 -25.12 20.35
N GLU A 210 12.94 -25.26 19.02
CA GLU A 210 13.04 -24.13 18.08
C GLU A 210 11.83 -23.19 18.22
N VAL A 211 10.61 -23.73 18.32
CA VAL A 211 9.39 -22.94 18.55
C VAL A 211 9.46 -22.19 19.89
N GLY A 212 9.91 -22.86 20.95
CA GLY A 212 10.17 -22.24 22.25
C GLY A 212 11.21 -21.12 22.16
N ALA A 213 12.33 -21.34 21.49
CA ALA A 213 13.38 -20.34 21.30
C ALA A 213 12.87 -19.09 20.57
N ILE A 214 12.10 -19.26 19.49
CA ILE A 214 11.47 -18.16 18.73
C ILE A 214 10.55 -17.33 19.63
N TYR A 215 9.73 -17.98 20.46
CA TYR A 215 8.86 -17.30 21.42
C TYR A 215 9.66 -16.50 22.45
N ILE A 216 10.69 -17.11 23.06
CA ILE A 216 11.53 -16.46 24.07
C ILE A 216 12.27 -15.26 23.46
N ILE A 217 12.87 -15.39 22.28
CA ILE A 217 13.55 -14.27 21.59
C ILE A 217 12.57 -13.11 21.39
N LYS A 218 11.38 -13.38 20.86
CA LYS A 218 10.35 -12.35 20.63
C LYS A 218 9.92 -11.64 21.92
N CYS A 219 9.74 -12.36 23.02
CA CYS A 219 9.43 -11.77 24.32
C CYS A 219 10.57 -10.89 24.86
N LEU A 220 11.83 -11.30 24.67
CA LEU A 220 13.00 -10.53 25.08
C LEU A 220 13.17 -9.26 24.23
N GLU A 221 12.91 -9.33 22.92
CA GLU A 221 12.90 -8.14 22.05
C GLU A 221 11.83 -7.14 22.49
N GLN A 222 10.60 -7.59 22.75
CA GLN A 222 9.52 -6.73 23.27
C GLN A 222 9.92 -6.08 24.60
N PHE A 223 10.49 -6.84 25.53
CA PHE A 223 11.00 -6.31 26.80
C PHE A 223 12.12 -5.27 26.62
N THR A 224 12.98 -5.39 25.60
CA THR A 224 14.02 -4.39 25.35
C THR A 224 13.53 -3.07 24.76
N VAL A 225 12.34 -3.04 24.15
CA VAL A 225 11.85 -1.87 23.37
C VAL A 225 10.58 -1.24 23.95
N ASP A 226 9.71 -2.00 24.63
CA ASP A 226 8.47 -1.49 25.23
C ASP A 226 8.58 -1.35 26.76
N HIS A 227 8.49 -0.11 27.25
CA HIS A 227 8.50 0.17 28.69
C HIS A 227 7.28 -0.40 29.44
N LYS A 228 6.16 -0.69 28.77
CA LYS A 228 4.98 -1.34 29.40
C LYS A 228 5.26 -2.77 29.83
N PHE A 229 6.26 -3.40 29.23
CA PHE A 229 6.70 -4.75 29.62
C PHE A 229 7.44 -4.76 30.97
N TYR A 230 7.75 -3.59 31.56
CA TYR A 230 8.43 -3.48 32.85
C TYR A 230 7.50 -3.72 34.05
N ASP A 231 6.19 -3.81 33.87
CA ASP A 231 5.28 -4.11 34.99
C ASP A 231 5.25 -5.62 35.34
N ASN A 232 5.85 -6.49 34.50
CA ASN A 232 5.73 -7.95 34.64
C ASN A 232 7.08 -8.65 34.94
N LYS A 233 7.70 -8.28 36.07
CA LYS A 233 8.99 -8.81 36.55
C LYS A 233 9.04 -10.35 36.60
N GLU A 234 8.01 -10.98 37.14
CA GLU A 234 7.99 -12.44 37.33
C GLU A 234 7.96 -13.19 35.99
N MET A 235 7.13 -12.75 35.04
CA MET A 235 7.09 -13.31 33.70
C MET A 235 8.46 -13.21 33.02
N ILE A 236 9.13 -12.04 33.06
CA ILE A 236 10.44 -11.89 32.42
C ILE A 236 11.52 -12.74 33.10
N GLN A 237 11.50 -12.85 34.43
CA GLN A 237 12.40 -13.76 35.14
C GLN A 237 12.18 -15.22 34.73
N LYS A 238 10.93 -15.63 34.53
CA LYS A 238 10.55 -16.97 34.05
C LYS A 238 10.97 -17.19 32.58
N THR A 239 10.76 -16.21 31.71
CA THR A 239 11.20 -16.20 30.30
C THR A 239 12.72 -16.36 30.19
N ILE A 240 13.49 -15.62 30.99
CA ILE A 240 14.95 -15.75 31.02
C ILE A 240 15.37 -17.16 31.47
N LYS A 241 14.76 -17.71 32.53
CA LYS A 241 15.07 -19.06 33.00
C LYS A 241 14.78 -20.14 31.95
N ILE A 242 13.59 -20.11 31.34
CA ILE A 242 13.20 -21.05 30.28
C ILE A 242 14.14 -20.93 29.07
N GLY A 243 14.54 -19.70 28.71
CA GLY A 243 15.53 -19.48 27.66
C GLY A 243 16.89 -20.09 27.96
N ASP A 244 17.40 -19.94 29.19
CA ASP A 244 18.66 -20.56 29.61
C ASP A 244 18.61 -22.09 29.51
N ASP A 245 17.51 -22.72 29.95
CA ASP A 245 17.32 -24.16 29.82
C ASP A 245 17.27 -24.60 28.34
N LEU A 246 16.58 -23.84 27.49
CA LEU A 246 16.47 -24.10 26.03
C LEU A 246 17.81 -23.97 25.28
N VAL A 247 18.71 -23.06 25.69
CA VAL A 247 20.04 -22.92 25.06
C VAL A 247 20.81 -24.24 25.06
N TYR A 248 20.67 -25.08 26.10
CA TYR A 248 21.32 -26.39 26.16
C TYR A 248 20.64 -27.44 25.25
N GLN A 249 19.34 -27.29 25.00
CA GLN A 249 18.50 -28.24 24.27
C GLN A 249 18.37 -27.95 22.76
N LEU A 250 18.90 -26.82 22.28
CA LEU A 250 18.94 -26.45 20.87
C LEU A 250 20.11 -27.12 20.13
N GLU A 251 19.79 -27.94 19.13
CA GLU A 251 20.76 -28.53 18.20
C GLU A 251 21.24 -27.51 17.14
N ASN A 252 20.34 -26.62 16.68
CA ASN A 252 20.67 -25.59 15.70
C ASN A 252 21.60 -24.54 16.31
N LYS A 253 22.86 -24.53 15.86
CA LYS A 253 23.91 -23.61 16.32
C LYS A 253 23.60 -22.13 16.10
N ARG A 254 22.85 -21.76 15.05
CA ARG A 254 22.47 -20.37 14.76
C ARG A 254 21.36 -19.90 15.69
N MET A 255 20.26 -20.65 15.78
CA MET A 255 19.17 -20.39 16.74
C MET A 255 19.70 -20.35 18.19
N LYS A 256 20.59 -21.29 18.56
CA LYS A 256 21.25 -21.31 19.87
C LYS A 256 22.06 -20.04 20.14
N LYS A 257 22.80 -19.55 19.15
CA LYS A 257 23.55 -18.29 19.26
C LYS A 257 22.59 -17.10 19.42
N GLU A 258 21.60 -16.96 18.54
CA GLU A 258 20.64 -15.85 18.59
C GLU A 258 19.88 -15.79 19.92
N LEU A 259 19.43 -16.95 20.44
CA LEU A 259 18.81 -17.04 21.75
C LEU A 259 19.78 -16.62 22.88
N SER A 260 21.04 -17.07 22.82
CA SER A 260 22.07 -16.73 23.82
C SER A 260 22.36 -15.23 23.83
N ASP A 261 22.58 -14.63 22.67
CA ASP A 261 22.86 -13.20 22.50
C ASP A 261 21.67 -12.36 23.04
N LYS A 262 20.43 -12.76 22.75
CA LYS A 262 19.21 -12.09 23.23
C LYS A 262 18.98 -12.27 24.72
N LEU A 263 19.31 -13.42 25.29
CA LEU A 263 19.28 -13.66 26.74
C LEU A 263 20.29 -12.80 27.49
N GLU A 264 21.49 -12.61 26.96
CA GLU A 264 22.49 -11.73 27.57
C GLU A 264 21.99 -10.28 27.65
N ILE A 265 21.44 -9.76 26.55
CA ILE A 265 20.84 -8.42 26.49
C ILE A 265 19.65 -8.33 27.47
N GLY A 266 18.74 -9.31 27.44
CA GLY A 266 17.57 -9.36 28.33
C GLY A 266 17.94 -9.40 29.81
N LYS A 267 18.98 -10.16 30.20
CA LYS A 267 19.51 -10.21 31.58
C LYS A 267 20.10 -8.88 32.02
N LYS A 268 20.86 -8.20 31.16
CA LYS A 268 21.40 -6.86 31.45
C LYS A 268 20.26 -5.85 31.69
N GLN A 269 19.26 -5.84 30.81
CA GLN A 269 18.09 -4.97 30.95
C GLN A 269 17.26 -5.30 32.20
N PHE A 270 17.04 -6.58 32.49
CA PHE A 270 16.31 -7.02 33.70
C PHE A 270 17.00 -6.57 34.99
N ASN A 271 18.32 -6.72 35.08
CA ASN A 271 19.06 -6.24 36.25
C ASN A 271 18.98 -4.70 36.37
N HIS A 272 19.11 -3.97 35.25
CA HIS A 272 19.02 -2.50 35.24
C HIS A 272 17.65 -1.97 35.70
N VAL A 273 16.55 -2.63 35.29
CA VAL A 273 15.17 -2.22 35.63
C VAL A 273 14.77 -2.69 37.04
N PHE A 274 15.13 -3.91 37.45
CA PHE A 274 14.52 -4.58 38.61
C PHE A 274 15.45 -4.96 39.77
N LYS A 275 16.76 -4.73 39.64
CA LYS A 275 17.74 -4.92 40.72
C LYS A 275 18.46 -3.59 41.00
N LYS A 276 17.73 -2.71 41.68
CA LYS A 276 18.31 -1.69 42.57
C LYS A 276 18.19 -2.22 43.99
#